data_AF-A0A7S1UYY3-F1
#
_entry.id   AF-A0A7S1UYY3-F1
#
_cell.length_a   1.000
_cell.length_b   1.000
_cell.length_c   1.000
_cell.angle_alpha   90.00
_cell.angle_beta   90.00
_cell.angle_gamma   90.00
#
_symmetry.space_group_name_H-M   'P 1'
#
loop_
_entity.id
_entity.type
_entity.pdbx_description
1 polymer ?
#
loop_
_entity_poly.entity_id
_entity_poly.type
_entity_poly.pdbx_seq_one_letter_code
_entity_poly.pdbx_strand_id
1 'polypeptide(L)'
;DDSEGRDISIPSLLPLGALDALESAAKDVRGQLTKVRSSEVLEDAVSEGYLLTPDDESKRLSALRREQAAKRKKQLEEEAKRQQARRDEATRLAEARQAAIDEKRRINEEIRLKAKKQKEQQERMKVILEASKQPKRENTNTGTPRKFPRSNQAMAADEQLQKGERRNPQSVPQKFLANRKPKKEDDDSKFNFPNPFPAVQRAASGAWESVFGDDEEWVTVFPTSRLDPGEVVPVNVAGLDLLVVASVTGKKIYCIANSCAHLGTPLESGPLERRKVPVGVSTSSPDGCEDCIVCPLHRTAFALETGEVRGEWCPYPPMLGKVMGVVKDKSTLVVFDIRTRGKNVEVRLNSALDDEDKESESKTKKRKE
;
A
#
# COMPACT_ATOMS: atom_id res chain seq x y z
N ASP A 1 22.52 -35.92 11.88
CA ASP A 1 22.53 -36.75 10.67
C ASP A 1 21.13 -37.12 10.24
N ASP A 2 20.39 -36.17 9.68
CA ASP A 2 19.16 -36.45 8.91
C ASP A 2 18.96 -35.29 7.92
N SER A 3 19.61 -35.41 6.77
CA SER A 3 19.51 -34.49 5.65
C SER A 3 18.55 -35.06 4.60
N GLU A 4 17.27 -34.74 4.72
CA GLU A 4 16.29 -35.02 3.67
C GLU A 4 16.46 -34.01 2.52
N GLY A 5 16.96 -34.51 1.38
CA GLY A 5 17.07 -33.78 0.13
C GLY A 5 15.69 -33.45 -0.44
N ARG A 6 15.40 -32.16 -0.59
CA ARG A 6 14.25 -31.69 -1.37
C ARG A 6 14.71 -31.45 -2.80
N ASP A 7 14.27 -32.34 -3.68
CA ASP A 7 14.32 -32.13 -5.13
C ASP A 7 13.45 -30.92 -5.50
N ILE A 8 14.11 -29.85 -5.93
CA ILE A 8 13.45 -28.67 -6.50
C ILE A 8 13.30 -28.91 -7.99
N SER A 9 12.15 -29.46 -8.38
CA SER A 9 11.72 -29.54 -9.77
C SER A 9 11.47 -28.14 -10.31
N ILE A 10 12.36 -27.68 -11.20
CA ILE A 10 12.23 -26.41 -11.93
C ILE A 10 11.17 -26.60 -13.02
N PRO A 11 10.06 -25.83 -13.04
CA PRO A 11 9.11 -25.89 -14.15
C PRO A 11 9.74 -25.23 -15.38
N SER A 12 10.10 -26.04 -16.38
CA SER A 12 10.49 -25.56 -17.70
C SER A 12 9.25 -25.07 -18.46
N LEU A 13 8.89 -23.81 -18.27
CA LEU A 13 7.87 -23.14 -19.06
C LEU A 13 8.51 -22.03 -19.89
N LEU A 14 9.18 -22.44 -20.96
CA LEU A 14 9.31 -21.60 -22.14
C LEU A 14 8.31 -22.14 -23.17
N PRO A 15 7.34 -21.32 -23.64
CA PRO A 15 6.41 -21.75 -24.66
C PRO A 15 7.19 -22.07 -25.95
N LEU A 16 6.94 -23.26 -26.50
CA LEU A 16 7.58 -23.83 -27.71
C LEU A 16 7.44 -22.99 -28.99
N GLY A 17 6.85 -21.78 -28.94
CA GLY A 17 6.72 -20.85 -30.07
C GLY A 17 7.63 -19.61 -30.03
N ALA A 18 8.42 -19.42 -28.97
CA ALA A 18 9.25 -18.21 -28.84
C ALA A 18 10.50 -18.22 -29.75
N LEU A 19 10.98 -19.41 -30.16
CA LEU A 19 12.16 -19.53 -31.02
C LEU A 19 11.83 -19.21 -32.48
N ASP A 20 10.65 -19.57 -32.99
CA ASP A 20 10.25 -19.29 -34.37
C ASP A 20 10.04 -17.79 -34.63
N ALA A 21 9.56 -17.05 -33.63
CA ALA A 21 9.41 -15.59 -33.73
C ALA A 21 10.77 -14.86 -33.77
N LEU A 22 11.77 -15.36 -33.03
CA LEU A 22 13.13 -14.82 -33.04
C LEU A 22 13.87 -15.14 -34.35
N GLU A 23 13.65 -16.31 -34.93
CA GLU A 23 14.26 -16.67 -36.22
C GLU A 23 13.64 -15.89 -37.39
N SER A 24 12.34 -15.60 -37.33
CA SER A 24 11.66 -14.77 -38.33
C SER A 24 12.14 -13.31 -38.27
N ALA A 25 12.34 -12.74 -37.07
CA ALA A 25 12.87 -11.39 -36.90
C ALA A 25 14.33 -11.28 -37.37
N ALA A 26 15.14 -12.32 -37.20
CA ALA A 26 16.54 -12.34 -37.65
C ALA A 26 16.69 -12.39 -39.18
N LYS A 27 15.74 -13.00 -39.91
CA LYS A 27 15.75 -13.04 -41.38
C LYS A 27 15.41 -11.68 -42.00
N ASP A 28 14.53 -10.91 -41.36
CA ASP A 28 14.08 -9.61 -41.89
C ASP A 28 15.16 -8.52 -41.78
N VAL A 29 15.93 -8.51 -40.68
CA VAL A 29 17.07 -7.60 -40.51
C VAL A 29 18.21 -7.91 -41.50
N ARG A 30 18.40 -9.20 -41.86
CA ARG A 30 19.45 -9.61 -42.81
C ARG A 30 19.13 -9.17 -44.24
N GLY A 31 17.84 -9.14 -44.62
CA GLY A 31 17.40 -8.65 -45.94
C GLY A 31 17.53 -7.13 -46.10
N GLN A 32 17.36 -6.37 -45.01
CA GLN A 32 17.50 -4.91 -45.05
C GLN A 32 18.96 -4.45 -45.10
N LEU A 33 19.90 -5.17 -44.45
CA LEU A 33 21.32 -4.81 -44.50
C LEU A 33 21.99 -5.07 -45.86
N THR A 34 21.47 -5.98 -46.68
CA THR A 34 22.02 -6.23 -48.03
C THR A 34 21.57 -5.21 -49.08
N LYS A 35 20.56 -4.38 -48.78
CA LYS A 35 19.99 -3.43 -49.76
C LYS A 35 20.58 -2.01 -49.68
N VAL A 36 21.37 -1.71 -48.63
CA VAL A 36 21.95 -0.36 -48.40
C VAL A 36 23.41 -0.26 -48.85
N ARG A 37 23.97 -1.27 -49.53
CA ARG A 37 25.42 -1.31 -49.82
C ARG A 37 25.81 -1.37 -51.30
N SER A 38 24.92 -1.03 -52.21
CA SER A 38 25.13 -1.32 -53.63
C SER A 38 25.17 -0.14 -54.60
N SER A 39 25.09 1.14 -54.18
CA SER A 39 24.94 2.19 -55.22
C SER A 39 25.60 3.55 -55.08
N GLU A 40 26.32 3.95 -54.03
CA GLU A 40 26.69 5.39 -53.91
C GLU A 40 28.12 5.77 -53.49
N VAL A 41 29.13 4.89 -53.50
CA VAL A 41 30.49 5.34 -53.09
C VAL A 41 31.65 4.74 -53.90
N LEU A 42 31.54 4.62 -55.23
CA LEU A 42 32.61 3.99 -56.03
C LEU A 42 33.07 4.76 -57.28
N GLU A 43 32.92 6.09 -57.35
CA GLU A 43 33.40 6.85 -58.52
C GLU A 43 34.51 7.89 -58.27
N ASP A 44 34.91 8.20 -57.02
CA ASP A 44 35.87 9.29 -56.77
C ASP A 44 37.32 8.88 -56.42
N ALA A 45 37.71 7.59 -56.54
CA ALA A 45 39.02 7.11 -56.08
C ALA A 45 40.04 6.72 -57.17
N VAL A 46 39.88 7.20 -58.42
CA VAL A 46 40.70 6.71 -59.57
C VAL A 46 41.91 7.60 -59.93
N SER A 47 42.24 8.67 -59.19
CA SER A 47 43.29 9.60 -59.67
C SER A 47 44.72 9.47 -59.09
N GLU A 48 45.02 8.62 -58.11
CA GLU A 48 46.40 8.44 -57.61
C GLU A 48 46.83 6.97 -57.51
N GLY A 49 47.56 6.51 -58.54
CA GLY A 49 48.03 5.13 -58.69
C GLY A 49 49.20 4.74 -57.79
N TYR A 50 48.93 4.53 -56.50
CA TYR A 50 49.79 3.70 -55.64
C TYR A 50 49.29 2.26 -55.64
N LEU A 51 49.86 1.42 -56.50
CA LEU A 51 49.65 -0.04 -56.46
C LEU A 51 50.29 -0.58 -55.19
N LEU A 52 49.47 -0.80 -54.16
CA LEU A 52 49.86 -1.52 -52.95
C LEU A 52 50.30 -2.93 -53.33
N THR A 53 51.43 -3.36 -52.79
CA THR A 53 51.87 -4.75 -52.98
C THR A 53 50.93 -5.69 -52.22
N PRO A 54 50.68 -6.92 -52.71
CA PRO A 54 49.85 -7.90 -51.99
C PRO A 54 50.26 -8.13 -50.53
N ASP A 55 51.55 -7.95 -50.21
CA ASP A 55 52.09 -8.06 -48.85
C ASP A 55 51.62 -6.93 -47.92
N ASP A 56 51.42 -5.72 -48.45
CA ASP A 56 50.94 -4.57 -47.67
C ASP A 56 49.44 -4.69 -47.34
N GLU A 57 48.67 -5.29 -48.23
CA GLU A 57 47.25 -5.57 -47.99
C GLU A 57 47.07 -6.64 -46.90
N SER A 58 47.88 -7.71 -46.94
CA SER A 58 47.90 -8.75 -45.90
C SER A 58 48.24 -8.18 -44.51
N LYS A 59 49.24 -7.30 -44.43
CA LYS A 59 49.61 -6.61 -43.18
C LYS A 59 48.47 -5.74 -42.67
N ARG A 60 47.82 -4.95 -43.53
CA ARG A 60 46.66 -4.11 -43.16
C ARG A 60 45.49 -4.95 -42.63
N LEU A 61 45.15 -6.05 -43.30
CA LEU A 61 44.09 -6.96 -42.84
C LEU A 61 44.42 -7.60 -41.49
N SER A 62 45.69 -7.97 -41.27
CA SER A 62 46.13 -8.54 -39.99
C SER A 62 46.01 -7.52 -38.84
N ALA A 63 46.35 -6.26 -39.09
CA ALA A 63 46.22 -5.17 -38.12
C ALA A 63 44.75 -4.89 -37.79
N LEU A 64 43.89 -4.83 -38.81
CA LEU A 64 42.45 -4.64 -38.64
C LEU A 64 41.81 -5.77 -37.81
N ARG A 65 42.20 -7.04 -38.06
CA ARG A 65 41.74 -8.19 -37.28
C ARG A 65 42.18 -8.10 -35.82
N ARG A 66 43.42 -7.66 -35.55
CA ARG A 66 43.92 -7.44 -34.18
C ARG A 66 43.16 -6.33 -33.46
N GLU A 67 42.89 -5.21 -34.15
CA GLU A 67 42.12 -4.10 -33.59
C GLU A 67 40.67 -4.53 -33.27
N GLN A 68 40.02 -5.25 -34.20
CA GLN A 68 38.68 -5.79 -33.97
C GLN A 68 38.65 -6.81 -32.81
N ALA A 69 39.66 -7.66 -32.71
CA ALA A 69 39.80 -8.59 -31.60
C ALA A 69 39.99 -7.87 -30.25
N ALA A 70 40.80 -6.81 -30.21
CA ALA A 70 40.99 -5.99 -29.02
C ALA A 70 39.70 -5.27 -28.58
N LYS A 71 38.95 -4.71 -29.54
CA LYS A 71 37.64 -4.09 -29.27
C LYS A 71 36.64 -5.09 -28.71
N ARG A 72 36.54 -6.29 -29.31
CA ARG A 72 35.67 -7.37 -28.81
C ARG A 72 36.06 -7.84 -27.41
N LYS A 73 37.36 -8.01 -27.14
CA LYS A 73 37.84 -8.37 -25.80
C LYS A 73 37.44 -7.34 -24.76
N LYS A 74 37.59 -6.05 -25.06
CA LYS A 74 37.19 -4.96 -24.15
C LYS A 74 35.68 -4.95 -23.89
N GLN A 75 34.88 -5.17 -24.94
CA GLN A 75 33.41 -5.26 -24.81
C GLN A 75 32.99 -6.45 -23.92
N LEU A 76 33.59 -7.62 -24.12
CA LEU A 76 33.31 -8.80 -23.30
C LEU A 76 33.72 -8.58 -21.83
N GLU A 77 34.86 -7.92 -21.58
CA GLU A 77 35.28 -7.61 -20.21
C GLU A 77 34.34 -6.61 -19.54
N GLU A 78 33.87 -5.58 -20.26
CA GLU A 78 32.90 -4.62 -19.76
C GLU A 78 31.54 -5.29 -19.49
N GLU A 79 31.09 -6.17 -20.37
CA GLU A 79 29.87 -6.94 -20.19
C GLU A 79 29.96 -7.88 -18.98
N ALA A 80 31.09 -8.58 -18.80
CA ALA A 80 31.33 -9.42 -17.64
C ALA A 80 31.29 -8.62 -16.32
N LYS A 81 31.88 -7.43 -16.30
CA LYS A 81 31.80 -6.52 -15.15
C LYS A 81 30.36 -6.08 -14.86
N ARG A 82 29.58 -5.75 -15.89
CA ARG A 82 28.15 -5.41 -15.74
C ARG A 82 27.34 -6.59 -15.22
N GLN A 83 27.61 -7.81 -15.67
CA GLN A 83 26.94 -9.02 -15.19
C GLN A 83 27.28 -9.31 -13.73
N GLN A 84 28.55 -9.13 -13.34
CA GLN A 84 28.97 -9.28 -11.95
C GLN A 84 28.28 -8.25 -11.04
N ALA A 85 28.24 -6.97 -11.44
CA ALA A 85 27.54 -5.94 -10.68
C ALA A 85 26.05 -6.25 -10.48
N ARG A 86 25.36 -6.78 -11.51
CA ARG A 86 23.97 -7.23 -11.40
C ARG A 86 23.79 -8.40 -10.43
N ARG A 87 24.75 -9.34 -10.38
CA ARG A 87 24.72 -10.46 -9.43
C ARG A 87 24.92 -9.96 -8.00
N ASP A 88 25.86 -9.07 -7.78
CA ASP A 88 26.13 -8.49 -6.46
C ASP A 88 24.93 -7.68 -5.95
N GLU A 89 24.29 -6.89 -6.83
CA GLU A 89 23.05 -6.17 -6.52
C GLU A 89 21.89 -7.13 -6.18
N ALA A 90 21.73 -8.20 -6.96
CA ALA A 90 20.71 -9.21 -6.69
C ALA A 90 20.93 -9.92 -5.34
N THR A 91 22.18 -10.25 -5.00
CA THR A 91 22.52 -10.83 -3.70
C THR A 91 22.22 -9.86 -2.55
N ARG A 92 22.58 -8.58 -2.68
CA ARG A 92 22.26 -7.56 -1.66
C ARG A 92 20.76 -7.40 -1.46
N LEU A 93 19.97 -7.42 -2.54
CA LEU A 93 18.51 -7.35 -2.45
C LEU A 93 17.92 -8.59 -1.77
N ALA A 94 18.47 -9.77 -2.05
CA ALA A 94 18.05 -11.02 -1.41
C ALA A 94 18.34 -11.01 0.10
N GLU A 95 19.54 -10.56 0.50
CA GLU A 95 19.91 -10.40 1.91
C GLU A 95 19.02 -9.38 2.64
N ALA A 96 18.75 -8.23 2.01
CA ALA A 96 17.85 -7.22 2.57
C ALA A 96 16.42 -7.76 2.76
N ARG A 97 15.91 -8.53 1.78
CA ARG A 97 14.60 -9.18 1.88
C ARG A 97 14.56 -10.19 3.03
N GLN A 98 15.63 -10.98 3.20
CA GLN A 98 15.71 -11.94 4.29
C GLN A 98 15.75 -11.26 5.65
N ALA A 99 16.53 -10.19 5.80
CA ALA A 99 16.57 -9.39 7.03
C ALA A 99 15.19 -8.81 7.40
N ALA A 100 14.43 -8.32 6.42
CA ALA A 100 13.07 -7.82 6.64
C ALA A 100 12.09 -8.92 7.08
N ILE A 101 12.24 -10.15 6.57
CA ILE A 101 11.43 -11.30 7.00
C ILE A 101 11.75 -11.66 8.46
N ASP A 102 13.02 -11.66 8.83
CA ASP A 102 13.45 -12.00 10.18
C ASP A 102 13.04 -10.92 11.20
N GLU A 103 13.08 -9.65 10.82
CA GLU A 103 12.55 -8.56 11.64
C GLU A 103 11.04 -8.70 11.89
N LYS A 104 10.26 -8.98 10.85
CA LYS A 104 8.82 -9.26 10.99
C LYS A 104 8.56 -10.44 11.91
N ARG A 105 9.38 -11.49 11.83
CA ARG A 105 9.28 -12.65 12.74
C ARG A 105 9.51 -12.24 14.19
N ARG A 106 10.54 -11.42 14.46
CA ARG A 106 10.85 -10.90 15.79
C ARG A 106 9.71 -10.06 16.37
N ILE A 107 9.15 -9.15 15.58
CA ILE A 107 8.02 -8.31 16.01
C ILE A 107 6.80 -9.18 16.35
N ASN A 108 6.48 -10.18 15.52
CA ASN A 108 5.37 -11.09 15.78
C ASN A 108 5.56 -11.92 17.06
N GLU A 109 6.80 -12.33 17.38
CA GLU A 109 7.11 -13.02 18.62
C GLU A 109 6.92 -12.11 19.84
N GLU A 110 7.33 -10.84 19.74
CA GLU A 110 7.12 -9.85 20.79
C GLU A 110 5.62 -9.61 21.06
N ILE A 111 4.82 -9.48 20.00
CA ILE A 111 3.36 -9.34 20.09
C ILE A 111 2.76 -10.56 20.80
N ARG A 112 3.19 -11.78 20.45
CA ARG A 112 2.74 -13.01 21.12
C ARG A 112 3.09 -13.04 22.60
N LEU A 113 4.31 -12.62 22.97
CA LEU A 113 4.74 -12.55 24.37
C LEU A 113 3.94 -11.50 25.15
N LYS A 114 3.66 -10.33 24.56
CA LYS A 114 2.80 -9.30 25.17
C LYS A 114 1.38 -9.81 25.39
N ALA A 115 0.79 -10.46 24.38
CA ALA A 115 -0.53 -11.06 24.47
C ALA A 115 -0.61 -12.13 25.58
N LYS A 116 0.43 -12.97 25.70
CA LYS A 116 0.51 -13.97 26.79
C LYS A 116 0.55 -13.30 28.17
N LYS A 117 1.40 -12.29 28.36
CA LYS A 117 1.47 -11.53 29.62
C LYS A 117 0.16 -10.83 29.97
N GLN A 118 -0.52 -10.25 28.97
CA GLN A 118 -1.81 -9.61 29.16
C GLN A 118 -2.89 -10.62 29.58
N LYS A 119 -2.89 -11.82 28.97
CA LYS A 119 -3.78 -12.91 29.37
C LYS A 119 -3.52 -13.36 30.81
N GLU A 120 -2.26 -13.54 31.20
CA GLU A 120 -1.88 -13.88 32.58
C GLU A 120 -2.31 -12.79 33.59
N GLN A 121 -2.21 -11.51 33.21
CA GLN A 121 -2.71 -10.40 34.04
C GLN A 121 -4.23 -10.40 34.18
N GLN A 122 -4.96 -10.68 33.09
CA GLN A 122 -6.42 -10.81 33.11
C GLN A 122 -6.86 -11.97 34.01
N GLU A 123 -6.19 -13.11 33.92
CA GLU A 123 -6.47 -14.28 34.79
C GLU A 123 -6.21 -13.95 36.27
N ARG A 124 -5.10 -13.27 36.59
CA ARG A 124 -4.83 -12.80 37.97
C ARG A 124 -5.91 -11.84 38.47
N MET A 125 -6.33 -10.89 37.65
CA MET A 125 -7.38 -9.93 37.99
C MET A 125 -8.72 -10.63 38.24
N LYS A 126 -9.04 -11.66 37.44
CA LYS A 126 -10.23 -12.49 37.61
C LYS A 126 -10.23 -13.22 38.96
N VAL A 127 -9.11 -13.82 39.35
CA VAL A 127 -8.97 -14.51 40.65
C VAL A 127 -9.16 -13.54 41.83
N ILE A 128 -8.61 -12.33 41.75
CA ILE A 128 -8.79 -11.29 42.78
C ILE A 128 -10.27 -10.88 42.89
N LEU A 129 -10.94 -10.69 41.75
CA LEU A 129 -12.36 -10.34 41.71
C LEU A 129 -13.25 -11.47 42.25
N GLU A 130 -12.86 -12.72 42.06
CA GLU A 130 -13.59 -13.88 42.58
C GLU A 130 -13.39 -14.04 44.10
N ALA A 131 -12.17 -13.82 44.60
CA ALA A 131 -11.88 -13.81 46.03
C ALA A 131 -12.65 -12.72 46.79
N SER A 132 -12.85 -11.54 46.18
CA SER A 132 -13.61 -10.44 46.79
C SER A 132 -15.12 -10.68 46.86
N LYS A 133 -15.65 -11.63 46.07
CA LYS A 133 -17.07 -12.02 46.11
C LYS A 133 -17.41 -12.97 47.26
N GLN A 134 -16.41 -13.52 47.96
CA GLN A 134 -16.73 -14.38 49.11
C GLN A 134 -17.42 -13.54 50.20
N PRO A 135 -18.61 -13.95 50.65
CA PRO A 135 -19.38 -13.19 51.63
C PRO A 135 -18.53 -13.04 52.89
N LYS A 136 -18.38 -11.80 53.37
CA LYS A 136 -17.82 -11.52 54.69
C LYS A 136 -18.57 -12.41 55.67
N ARG A 137 -17.94 -13.48 56.16
CA ARG A 137 -18.47 -14.28 57.25
C ARG A 137 -18.75 -13.30 58.38
N GLU A 138 -20.03 -13.12 58.71
CA GLU A 138 -20.45 -12.34 59.87
C GLU A 138 -19.77 -12.94 61.09
N ASN A 139 -18.77 -12.21 61.58
CA ASN A 139 -18.09 -12.55 62.80
C ASN A 139 -19.04 -12.17 63.94
N THR A 140 -19.93 -13.09 64.32
CA THR A 140 -20.77 -12.99 65.50
C THR A 140 -19.90 -13.08 66.74
N ASN A 141 -19.21 -11.97 67.03
CA ASN A 141 -18.40 -11.80 68.23
C ASN A 141 -19.35 -11.44 69.39
N THR A 142 -19.93 -12.46 70.01
CA THR A 142 -20.57 -12.34 71.33
C THR A 142 -19.47 -12.10 72.35
N GLY A 143 -19.38 -10.85 72.81
CA GLY A 143 -18.37 -10.41 73.76
C GLY A 143 -18.37 -11.23 75.05
N THR A 144 -17.20 -11.75 75.41
CA THR A 144 -16.79 -11.83 76.81
C THR A 144 -15.41 -11.17 76.95
N PRO A 145 -15.25 -10.16 77.81
CA PRO A 145 -14.01 -9.42 77.96
C PRO A 145 -13.04 -10.24 78.81
N ARG A 146 -12.02 -10.85 78.20
CA ARG A 146 -10.87 -11.41 78.93
C ARG A 146 -9.73 -10.40 78.95
N LYS A 147 -9.53 -9.81 80.14
CA LYS A 147 -8.28 -9.16 80.56
C LYS A 147 -7.16 -10.20 80.53
N PHE A 148 -6.05 -9.91 79.85
CA PHE A 148 -4.74 -10.53 80.11
C PHE A 148 -3.62 -9.55 79.73
N PRO A 149 -2.41 -9.70 80.29
CA PRO A 149 -1.67 -8.61 80.88
C PRO A 149 -0.52 -8.17 79.98
N ARG A 150 -0.04 -6.95 80.23
CA ARG A 150 1.29 -6.50 79.82
C ARG A 150 2.34 -7.50 80.33
N SER A 151 3.16 -8.02 79.43
CA SER A 151 4.54 -8.38 79.77
C SER A 151 5.45 -8.02 78.60
N ASN A 152 6.45 -7.21 78.94
CA ASN A 152 7.63 -6.93 78.14
C ASN A 152 8.58 -8.13 78.25
N GLN A 153 9.16 -8.59 77.13
CA GLN A 153 10.52 -9.18 76.97
C GLN A 153 10.52 -9.91 75.62
N ALA A 154 11.24 -9.46 74.60
CA ALA A 154 12.70 -9.46 74.39
C ALA A 154 13.19 -10.72 73.67
N MET A 155 13.97 -10.49 72.59
CA MET A 155 15.02 -11.36 72.01
C MET A 155 14.51 -12.64 71.33
N ALA A 156 15.09 -13.22 70.27
CA ALA A 156 16.17 -12.94 69.33
C ALA A 156 16.10 -14.05 68.25
N ALA A 157 16.89 -13.93 67.19
CA ALA A 157 17.16 -14.91 66.12
C ALA A 157 16.03 -15.18 65.11
N ASP A 158 16.19 -14.73 63.87
CA ASP A 158 17.06 -15.47 62.94
C ASP A 158 17.48 -14.56 61.78
N GLU A 159 18.79 -14.43 61.64
CA GLU A 159 19.53 -13.71 60.62
C GLU A 159 20.24 -14.78 59.82
N GLN A 160 19.92 -14.97 58.52
CA GLN A 160 20.90 -15.22 57.46
C GLN A 160 20.27 -15.48 56.06
N LEU A 161 20.96 -14.92 55.05
CA LEU A 161 20.91 -15.20 53.60
C LEU A 161 19.64 -14.71 52.83
N GLN A 162 19.70 -13.84 51.81
CA GLN A 162 20.76 -13.44 50.89
C GLN A 162 20.60 -11.99 50.41
N LYS A 163 21.77 -11.36 50.26
CA LYS A 163 22.07 -10.05 49.66
C LYS A 163 22.07 -10.11 48.12
N GLY A 164 21.88 -8.92 47.53
CA GLY A 164 22.38 -8.52 46.20
C GLY A 164 21.25 -8.27 45.20
N GLU A 165 21.12 -7.14 44.51
CA GLU A 165 21.96 -5.94 44.39
C GLU A 165 21.06 -4.89 43.70
N ARG A 166 20.64 -3.84 44.41
CA ARG A 166 19.89 -2.72 43.81
C ARG A 166 20.83 -1.54 43.65
N ARG A 167 21.10 -1.17 42.40
CA ARG A 167 21.62 0.16 42.06
C ARG A 167 20.47 1.16 41.95
N ASN A 168 20.76 2.33 42.51
CA ASN A 168 20.13 3.65 42.44
C ASN A 168 19.50 3.97 41.06
N PRO A 169 18.42 4.79 40.98
CA PRO A 169 18.69 6.22 40.79
C PRO A 169 17.73 7.20 41.50
N GLN A 170 18.36 8.25 42.01
CA GLN A 170 18.03 9.68 41.96
C GLN A 170 16.57 10.13 41.81
N SER A 171 16.18 10.86 42.85
CA SER A 171 15.14 11.88 42.99
C SER A 171 14.97 12.85 41.81
N VAL A 172 13.71 13.06 41.40
CA VAL A 172 13.18 14.32 40.81
C VAL A 172 11.72 14.49 41.29
N PRO A 173 11.25 15.73 41.60
CA PRO A 173 10.08 15.94 42.47
C PRO A 173 8.72 15.97 41.76
N GLN A 174 7.71 15.49 42.48
CA GLN A 174 6.27 15.64 42.20
C GLN A 174 5.85 17.11 42.25
N LYS A 175 5.20 17.59 41.17
CA LYS A 175 4.23 18.70 41.23
C LYS A 175 3.32 18.71 39.99
N PHE A 176 2.02 18.82 40.28
CA PHE A 176 0.88 19.14 39.40
C PHE A 176 0.48 18.15 38.29
N LEU A 177 -0.45 17.23 38.62
CA LEU A 177 -1.50 16.82 37.69
C LEU A 177 -2.86 17.09 38.31
N ALA A 178 -3.55 18.07 37.74
CA ALA A 178 -4.93 18.37 38.00
C ALA A 178 -5.84 17.38 37.25
N ASN A 179 -6.86 16.94 37.96
CA ASN A 179 -8.16 16.42 37.51
C ASN A 179 -8.45 16.45 36.00
N ARG A 180 -8.66 15.28 35.40
CA ARG A 180 -9.69 15.09 34.37
C ARG A 180 -10.39 13.75 34.58
N LYS A 181 -11.70 13.83 34.89
CA LYS A 181 -12.65 12.71 34.97
C LYS A 181 -12.84 12.11 33.58
N PRO A 182 -12.77 10.78 33.40
CA PRO A 182 -13.31 10.15 32.20
C PRO A 182 -14.84 10.11 32.27
N LYS A 183 -15.46 10.56 31.17
CA LYS A 183 -16.90 10.58 30.93
C LYS A 183 -17.35 9.13 30.66
N LYS A 184 -18.45 8.71 31.28
CA LYS A 184 -19.17 7.48 30.93
C LYS A 184 -19.65 7.58 29.49
N GLU A 185 -19.34 6.57 28.69
CA GLU A 185 -20.04 6.25 27.45
C GLU A 185 -21.08 5.18 27.77
N ASP A 186 -22.31 5.45 27.39
CA ASP A 186 -23.45 4.56 27.54
C ASP A 186 -23.41 3.51 26.42
N ASP A 187 -23.34 2.24 26.83
CA ASP A 187 -23.35 1.07 25.95
C ASP A 187 -24.77 0.52 25.88
N ASP A 188 -25.47 0.88 24.80
CA ASP A 188 -26.72 0.26 24.37
C ASP A 188 -26.57 -0.20 22.91
N SER A 189 -26.10 -1.43 22.69
CA SER A 189 -26.55 -2.19 21.52
C SER A 189 -26.49 -3.70 21.74
N LYS A 190 -27.70 -4.28 21.82
CA LYS A 190 -27.97 -5.71 21.75
C LYS A 190 -27.75 -6.19 20.32
N PHE A 191 -26.97 -7.27 20.19
CA PHE A 191 -26.97 -8.32 19.16
C PHE A 191 -27.69 -8.04 17.82
N ASN A 192 -26.89 -7.88 16.75
CA ASN A 192 -27.18 -8.49 15.46
C ASN A 192 -25.85 -8.97 14.82
N PHE A 193 -25.87 -10.13 14.15
CA PHE A 193 -24.70 -10.89 13.68
C PHE A 193 -23.77 -10.14 12.68
N PRO A 194 -22.47 -10.51 12.56
CA PRO A 194 -21.45 -9.68 11.92
C PRO A 194 -21.30 -9.91 10.40
N ASN A 195 -21.36 -8.83 9.62
CA ASN A 195 -20.76 -8.75 8.28
C ASN A 195 -19.28 -8.33 8.42
N PRO A 196 -18.32 -9.00 7.76
CA PRO A 196 -16.87 -8.74 7.98
C PRO A 196 -16.30 -7.52 7.23
N PHE A 197 -17.08 -6.81 6.41
CA PHE A 197 -16.55 -5.76 5.51
C PHE A 197 -16.46 -4.32 6.06
N PRO A 198 -17.32 -3.82 6.99
CA PRO A 198 -17.12 -2.47 7.53
C PRO A 198 -15.97 -2.39 8.56
N ALA A 199 -15.57 -3.54 9.13
CA ALA A 199 -14.40 -3.62 10.01
C ALA A 199 -13.09 -3.56 9.23
N VAL A 200 -13.03 -4.06 7.99
CA VAL A 200 -11.85 -3.90 7.12
C VAL A 200 -11.72 -2.45 6.66
N GLN A 201 -12.82 -1.76 6.40
CA GLN A 201 -12.77 -0.33 6.06
C GLN A 201 -12.32 0.52 7.27
N ARG A 202 -12.79 0.22 8.50
CA ARG A 202 -12.31 0.89 9.74
C ARG A 202 -10.90 0.47 10.21
N ALA A 203 -10.52 -0.79 10.01
CA ALA A 203 -9.17 -1.27 10.34
C ALA A 203 -8.14 -0.86 9.27
N ALA A 204 -8.58 -0.65 8.03
CA ALA A 204 -7.79 0.03 7.01
C ALA A 204 -7.58 1.50 7.38
N SER A 205 -8.59 2.21 7.90
CA SER A 205 -8.42 3.58 8.40
C SER A 205 -7.28 3.69 9.42
N GLY A 206 -7.28 2.85 10.47
CA GLY A 206 -6.23 2.88 11.50
C GLY A 206 -4.86 2.34 11.07
N ALA A 207 -4.79 1.56 9.99
CA ALA A 207 -3.52 1.13 9.40
C ALA A 207 -2.96 2.17 8.40
N TRP A 208 -3.84 2.91 7.73
CA TRP A 208 -3.48 3.98 6.79
C TRP A 208 -2.89 5.19 7.54
N GLU A 209 -3.41 5.50 8.72
CA GLU A 209 -2.93 6.58 9.61
C GLU A 209 -1.48 6.42 10.11
N SER A 210 -0.91 5.21 10.00
CA SER A 210 0.48 4.93 10.38
C SER A 210 1.48 4.94 9.21
N VAL A 211 0.99 4.96 7.97
CA VAL A 211 1.81 5.01 6.74
C VAL A 211 1.84 6.43 6.17
N PHE A 212 0.77 7.20 6.35
CA PHE A 212 0.70 8.61 5.99
C PHE A 212 0.95 9.43 7.25
N GLY A 213 2.14 10.04 7.36
CA GLY A 213 2.38 11.05 8.39
C GLY A 213 1.39 12.21 8.27
N ASP A 214 1.26 13.03 9.31
CA ASP A 214 0.33 14.17 9.43
C ASP A 214 0.49 15.27 8.34
N ASP A 215 1.31 15.05 7.32
CA ASP A 215 1.63 16.04 6.31
C ASP A 215 0.75 15.87 5.07
N GLU A 216 0.16 16.98 4.60
CA GLU A 216 -0.59 17.13 3.35
C GLU A 216 0.28 16.84 2.10
N GLU A 217 0.74 15.60 1.96
CA GLU A 217 1.73 15.23 0.96
C GLU A 217 1.09 15.13 -0.44
N TRP A 218 1.46 16.09 -1.30
CA TRP A 218 1.17 16.05 -2.72
C TRP A 218 2.18 15.12 -3.40
N VAL A 219 1.71 13.99 -3.90
CA VAL A 219 2.56 13.01 -4.56
C VAL A 219 2.48 13.18 -6.08
N THR A 220 3.64 13.25 -6.73
CA THR A 220 3.72 13.29 -8.19
C THR A 220 3.40 11.92 -8.77
N VAL A 221 2.44 11.89 -9.69
CA VAL A 221 1.85 10.65 -10.22
C VAL A 221 2.42 10.33 -11.60
N PHE A 222 2.25 11.23 -12.58
CA PHE A 222 2.78 11.11 -13.94
C PHE A 222 2.85 12.48 -14.65
N PRO A 223 3.58 12.61 -15.77
CA PRO A 223 3.61 13.85 -16.54
C PRO A 223 2.30 14.10 -17.29
N THR A 224 1.85 15.35 -17.37
CA THR A 224 0.58 15.75 -18.01
C THR A 224 0.45 15.30 -19.47
N SER A 225 1.57 15.07 -20.16
CA SER A 225 1.60 14.56 -21.54
C SER A 225 1.08 13.13 -21.72
N ARG A 226 0.85 12.39 -20.62
CA ARG A 226 0.33 11.02 -20.64
C ARG A 226 -1.20 10.95 -20.64
N LEU A 227 -1.89 12.08 -20.49
CA LEU A 227 -3.32 12.10 -20.28
C LEU A 227 -4.01 12.94 -21.35
N ASP A 228 -4.74 12.26 -22.24
CA ASP A 228 -5.56 12.88 -23.27
C ASP A 228 -7.01 13.13 -22.76
N PRO A 229 -7.75 14.11 -23.32
CA PRO A 229 -9.14 14.37 -22.93
C PRO A 229 -10.04 13.13 -23.08
N GLY A 230 -10.75 12.76 -22.01
CA GLY A 230 -11.59 11.56 -21.96
C GLY A 230 -10.86 10.25 -21.68
N GLU A 231 -9.53 10.30 -21.49
CA GLU A 231 -8.73 9.13 -21.11
C GLU A 231 -8.83 8.85 -19.60
N VAL A 232 -8.73 7.57 -19.26
CA VAL A 232 -8.65 7.04 -17.89
C VAL A 232 -7.30 6.36 -17.70
N VAL A 233 -6.55 6.76 -16.68
CA VAL A 233 -5.21 6.25 -16.40
C VAL A 233 -5.17 5.69 -14.98
N PRO A 234 -5.06 4.35 -14.80
CA PRO A 234 -4.89 3.75 -13.49
C PRO A 234 -3.48 4.00 -12.97
N VAL A 235 -3.37 4.30 -11.68
CA VAL A 235 -2.08 4.54 -11.02
C VAL A 235 -2.07 3.97 -9.61
N ASN A 236 -0.98 3.28 -9.27
CA ASN A 236 -0.72 2.87 -7.89
C ASN A 236 0.22 3.87 -7.20
N VAL A 237 -0.24 4.50 -6.13
CA VAL A 237 0.56 5.47 -5.35
C VAL A 237 0.45 5.12 -3.87
N ALA A 238 1.59 4.93 -3.20
CA ALA A 238 1.65 4.53 -1.79
C ALA A 238 0.81 3.28 -1.45
N GLY A 239 0.66 2.36 -2.41
CA GLY A 239 -0.16 1.15 -2.25
C GLY A 239 -1.66 1.37 -2.46
N LEU A 240 -2.11 2.60 -2.70
CA LEU A 240 -3.48 2.92 -3.10
C LEU A 240 -3.64 2.78 -4.61
N ASP A 241 -4.72 2.13 -5.02
CA ASP A 241 -5.10 1.98 -6.42
C ASP A 241 -6.04 3.13 -6.81
N LEU A 242 -5.50 4.09 -7.56
CA LEU A 242 -6.15 5.34 -7.95
C LEU A 242 -6.44 5.32 -9.45
N LEU A 243 -7.46 6.06 -9.85
CA LEU A 243 -7.83 6.27 -11.24
C LEU A 243 -7.85 7.76 -11.52
N VAL A 244 -6.95 8.22 -12.38
CA VAL A 244 -6.91 9.60 -12.85
C VAL A 244 -7.70 9.68 -14.15
N VAL A 245 -8.69 10.57 -14.21
CA VAL A 245 -9.59 10.71 -15.35
C VAL A 245 -9.53 12.13 -15.88
N ALA A 246 -9.24 12.28 -17.17
CA ALA A 246 -9.44 13.55 -17.84
C ALA A 246 -10.90 13.70 -18.25
N SER A 247 -11.50 14.86 -17.93
CA SER A 247 -12.81 15.24 -18.42
C SER A 247 -12.87 15.08 -19.94
N VAL A 248 -14.01 14.63 -20.47
CA VAL A 248 -14.24 14.57 -21.92
C VAL A 248 -14.16 15.96 -22.57
N THR A 249 -14.39 17.03 -21.80
CA THR A 249 -14.21 18.42 -22.27
C THR A 249 -12.74 18.85 -22.27
N GLY A 250 -11.84 18.10 -21.62
CA GLY A 250 -10.41 18.42 -21.50
C GLY A 250 -10.08 19.58 -20.55
N LYS A 251 -11.06 20.13 -19.81
CA LYS A 251 -10.88 21.30 -18.94
C LYS A 251 -10.44 20.96 -17.52
N LYS A 252 -10.80 19.76 -17.05
CA LYS A 252 -10.60 19.31 -15.68
C LYS A 252 -10.02 17.90 -15.67
N ILE A 253 -9.27 17.61 -14.63
CA ILE A 253 -8.80 16.27 -14.28
C ILE A 253 -9.38 15.91 -12.93
N TYR A 254 -9.68 14.62 -12.76
CA TYR A 254 -10.27 14.07 -11.54
C TYR A 254 -9.41 12.91 -11.06
N CYS A 255 -9.37 12.69 -9.76
CA CYS A 255 -8.76 11.50 -9.17
C CYS A 255 -9.77 10.83 -8.24
N ILE A 256 -9.99 9.53 -8.46
CA ILE A 256 -10.90 8.72 -7.68
C ILE A 256 -10.22 7.40 -7.30
N ALA A 257 -10.75 6.67 -6.33
CA ALA A 257 -10.31 5.30 -6.10
C ALA A 257 -10.65 4.40 -7.30
N ASN A 258 -9.71 3.56 -7.75
CA ASN A 258 -9.92 2.55 -8.81
C ASN A 258 -10.68 1.32 -8.27
N SER A 259 -11.64 1.51 -7.37
CA SER A 259 -12.35 0.44 -6.70
C SER A 259 -13.80 0.84 -6.51
N CYS A 260 -14.70 0.13 -7.19
CA CYS A 260 -16.13 0.41 -7.13
C CYS A 260 -16.67 0.25 -5.70
N ALA A 261 -17.37 1.26 -5.18
CA ALA A 261 -17.95 1.23 -3.83
C ALA A 261 -18.93 0.06 -3.59
N HIS A 262 -19.45 -0.56 -4.66
CA HIS A 262 -20.33 -1.72 -4.56
C HIS A 262 -19.61 -3.01 -4.12
N LEU A 263 -18.60 -3.48 -4.86
CA LEU A 263 -17.90 -4.76 -4.58
C LEU A 263 -16.38 -4.68 -4.75
N GLY A 264 -15.83 -3.49 -4.95
CA GLY A 264 -14.41 -3.28 -5.18
C GLY A 264 -13.92 -3.66 -6.58
N THR A 265 -14.83 -3.80 -7.55
CA THR A 265 -14.46 -4.05 -8.95
C THR A 265 -13.65 -2.87 -9.51
N PRO A 266 -12.53 -3.10 -10.22
CA PRO A 266 -11.77 -2.04 -10.86
C PRO A 266 -12.62 -1.19 -11.80
N LEU A 267 -12.43 0.13 -11.75
CA LEU A 267 -13.20 1.10 -12.53
C LEU A 267 -12.48 1.51 -13.84
N GLU A 268 -11.21 1.15 -13.99
CA GLU A 268 -10.38 1.46 -15.18
C GLU A 268 -10.96 0.96 -16.51
N SER A 269 -11.75 -0.12 -16.50
CA SER A 269 -12.43 -0.65 -17.69
C SER A 269 -13.86 -0.14 -17.87
N GLY A 270 -14.30 0.73 -16.97
CA GLY A 270 -15.61 1.37 -17.02
C GLY A 270 -15.68 2.45 -18.09
N PRO A 271 -16.81 2.58 -18.81
CA PRO A 271 -16.99 3.69 -19.75
C PRO A 271 -17.18 5.01 -19.00
N LEU A 272 -16.62 6.08 -19.56
CA LEU A 272 -16.83 7.45 -19.13
C LEU A 272 -18.09 8.00 -19.81
N GLU A 273 -19.09 8.38 -19.03
CA GLU A 273 -20.37 8.91 -19.51
C GLU A 273 -20.63 10.30 -18.95
N ARG A 274 -21.27 11.16 -19.73
CA ARG A 274 -21.75 12.46 -19.24
C ARG A 274 -23.24 12.37 -18.92
N ARG A 275 -23.62 12.67 -17.67
CA ARG A 275 -25.01 12.55 -17.21
C ARG A 275 -25.56 13.90 -16.74
N LYS A 276 -26.87 14.08 -16.91
CA LYS A 276 -27.58 15.27 -16.41
C LYS A 276 -27.66 15.24 -14.90
N VAL A 277 -27.38 16.38 -14.29
CA VAL A 277 -27.39 16.53 -12.84
C VAL A 277 -28.82 16.87 -12.40
N PRO A 278 -29.34 16.24 -11.32
CA PRO A 278 -30.63 16.61 -10.76
C PRO A 278 -30.68 18.09 -10.36
N VAL A 279 -31.84 18.70 -10.57
CA VAL A 279 -32.10 20.10 -10.20
C VAL A 279 -31.87 20.28 -8.69
N GLY A 280 -31.02 21.24 -8.31
CA GLY A 280 -30.71 21.55 -6.92
C GLY A 280 -29.32 21.10 -6.45
N VAL A 281 -28.58 20.34 -7.25
CA VAL A 281 -27.16 20.03 -6.98
C VAL A 281 -26.30 21.01 -7.77
N SER A 282 -25.41 21.74 -7.09
CA SER A 282 -24.49 22.68 -7.74
C SER A 282 -23.47 21.90 -8.55
N THR A 283 -23.40 22.17 -9.85
CA THR A 283 -22.37 21.62 -10.73
C THR A 283 -21.49 22.73 -11.24
N SER A 284 -20.25 22.37 -11.50
CA SER A 284 -19.26 23.28 -12.07
C SER A 284 -19.43 23.47 -13.58
N SER A 285 -20.28 22.67 -14.25
CA SER A 285 -20.47 22.70 -15.69
C SER A 285 -21.66 23.58 -16.11
N PRO A 286 -21.53 24.45 -17.12
CA PRO A 286 -22.59 25.36 -17.57
C PRO A 286 -23.75 24.64 -18.29
N ASP A 287 -23.56 23.40 -18.75
CA ASP A 287 -24.55 22.60 -19.47
C ASP A 287 -25.44 21.74 -18.53
N GLY A 288 -25.23 21.84 -17.21
CA GLY A 288 -25.97 21.04 -16.22
C GLY A 288 -25.68 19.54 -16.31
N CYS A 289 -24.57 19.16 -16.94
CA CYS A 289 -24.11 17.79 -17.02
C CYS A 289 -22.78 17.62 -16.29
N GLU A 290 -22.52 16.43 -15.77
CA GLU A 290 -21.26 16.08 -15.12
C GLU A 290 -20.66 14.81 -15.72
N ASP A 291 -19.34 14.69 -15.66
CA ASP A 291 -18.64 13.49 -16.10
C ASP A 291 -18.74 12.41 -15.01
N CYS A 292 -19.13 11.20 -15.40
CA CYS A 292 -19.37 10.06 -14.53
C CYS A 292 -18.62 8.83 -15.03
N ILE A 293 -17.99 8.09 -14.13
CA ILE A 293 -17.46 6.76 -14.43
C ILE A 293 -18.51 5.69 -14.15
N VAL A 294 -18.71 4.76 -15.09
CA VAL A 294 -19.69 3.68 -14.94
C VAL A 294 -18.98 2.38 -14.57
N CYS A 295 -19.38 1.77 -13.47
CA CYS A 295 -18.85 0.46 -13.08
C CYS A 295 -19.14 -0.57 -14.18
N PRO A 296 -18.12 -1.28 -14.70
CA PRO A 296 -18.29 -2.22 -15.81
C PRO A 296 -19.20 -3.41 -15.46
N LEU A 297 -19.22 -3.80 -14.18
CA LEU A 297 -19.97 -4.97 -13.71
C LEU A 297 -21.45 -4.67 -13.45
N HIS A 298 -21.74 -3.66 -12.62
CA HIS A 298 -23.13 -3.39 -12.17
C HIS A 298 -23.76 -2.15 -12.81
N ARG A 299 -23.01 -1.43 -13.66
CA ARG A 299 -23.44 -0.22 -14.37
C ARG A 299 -23.93 0.92 -13.47
N THR A 300 -23.45 0.96 -12.23
CA THR A 300 -23.64 2.12 -11.36
C THR A 300 -22.72 3.23 -11.84
N ALA A 301 -23.25 4.43 -12.02
CA ALA A 301 -22.47 5.59 -12.42
C ALA A 301 -22.12 6.45 -11.20
N PHE A 302 -20.88 6.89 -11.12
CA PHE A 302 -20.36 7.74 -10.05
C PHE A 302 -19.90 9.06 -10.65
N ALA A 303 -20.36 10.18 -10.11
CA ALA A 303 -19.88 11.51 -10.49
C ALA A 303 -18.40 11.65 -10.13
N LEU A 304 -17.57 12.12 -11.06
CA LEU A 304 -16.13 12.25 -10.82
C LEU A 304 -15.76 13.40 -9.88
N GLU A 305 -16.60 14.43 -9.78
CA GLU A 305 -16.35 15.60 -8.93
C GLU A 305 -16.73 15.35 -7.46
N THR A 306 -17.82 14.61 -7.20
CA THR A 306 -18.34 14.40 -5.84
C THR A 306 -18.29 12.95 -5.36
N GLY A 307 -18.05 11.99 -6.26
CA GLY A 307 -18.13 10.56 -5.96
C GLY A 307 -19.56 10.03 -5.79
N GLU A 308 -20.57 10.89 -5.90
CA GLU A 308 -21.97 10.50 -5.68
C GLU A 308 -22.52 9.62 -6.79
N VAL A 309 -23.48 8.77 -6.42
CA VAL A 309 -24.17 7.89 -7.37
C VAL A 309 -25.13 8.68 -8.25
N ARG A 310 -24.97 8.56 -9.57
CA ARG A 310 -25.82 9.21 -10.57
C ARG A 310 -26.72 8.19 -11.27
N GLY A 311 -27.99 8.17 -10.83
CA GLY A 311 -29.02 7.30 -11.38
C GLY A 311 -29.33 6.11 -10.47
N GLU A 312 -29.62 4.96 -11.10
CA GLU A 312 -29.97 3.74 -10.37
C GLU A 312 -28.73 3.09 -9.75
N TRP A 313 -28.91 2.56 -8.54
CA TRP A 313 -27.89 1.78 -7.85
C TRP A 313 -27.97 0.32 -8.30
N CYS A 314 -26.87 -0.21 -8.84
CA CYS A 314 -26.75 -1.57 -9.36
C CYS A 314 -27.86 -1.99 -10.35
N PRO A 315 -28.06 -1.29 -11.48
CA PRO A 315 -29.08 -1.64 -12.47
C PRO A 315 -28.83 -3.00 -13.17
N TYR A 316 -27.60 -3.52 -13.15
CA TYR A 316 -27.24 -4.81 -13.75
C TYR A 316 -26.67 -5.78 -12.70
N PRO A 317 -26.97 -7.10 -12.75
CA PRO A 317 -27.83 -7.80 -13.73
C PRO A 317 -29.33 -7.48 -13.60
N PRO A 318 -30.08 -7.45 -14.72
CA PRO A 318 -31.52 -7.23 -14.68
C PRO A 318 -32.19 -8.30 -13.80
N MET A 319 -33.21 -7.90 -13.04
CA MET A 319 -33.87 -8.64 -11.94
C MET A 319 -33.11 -8.70 -10.60
N LEU A 320 -31.81 -9.01 -10.59
CA LEU A 320 -31.04 -9.10 -9.33
C LEU A 320 -30.69 -7.72 -8.75
N GLY A 321 -30.51 -6.72 -9.62
CA GLY A 321 -30.10 -5.37 -9.21
C GLY A 321 -30.98 -4.72 -8.14
N LYS A 322 -32.31 -4.87 -8.28
CA LYS A 322 -33.28 -4.31 -7.32
C LYS A 322 -33.19 -4.95 -5.93
N VAL A 323 -32.85 -6.24 -5.86
CA VAL A 323 -32.71 -6.96 -4.59
C VAL A 323 -31.36 -6.63 -3.95
N MET A 324 -30.28 -6.62 -4.72
CA MET A 324 -28.95 -6.29 -4.22
C MET A 324 -28.87 -4.85 -3.70
N GLY A 325 -29.58 -3.91 -4.34
CA GLY A 325 -29.66 -2.52 -3.88
C GLY A 325 -30.40 -2.32 -2.57
N VAL A 326 -31.18 -3.30 -2.10
CA VAL A 326 -31.81 -3.29 -0.77
C VAL A 326 -30.86 -3.83 0.30
N VAL A 327 -29.91 -4.70 -0.09
CA VAL A 327 -28.97 -5.35 0.84
C VAL A 327 -27.77 -4.45 1.13
N LYS A 328 -27.31 -3.68 0.15
CA LYS A 328 -26.16 -2.78 0.30
C LYS A 328 -26.57 -1.35 0.07
N ASP A 329 -26.40 -0.54 1.12
CA ASP A 329 -26.65 0.89 1.09
C ASP A 329 -25.82 1.58 0.00
N LYS A 330 -26.41 2.64 -0.56
CA LYS A 330 -25.73 3.48 -1.54
C LYS A 330 -24.50 4.09 -0.87
N SER A 331 -23.34 3.82 -1.43
CA SER A 331 -22.06 4.36 -0.99
C SER A 331 -21.51 5.27 -2.08
N THR A 332 -20.94 6.40 -1.68
CA THR A 332 -20.17 7.27 -2.56
C THR A 332 -18.81 6.66 -2.86
N LEU A 333 -18.22 7.09 -3.97
CA LEU A 333 -16.85 6.77 -4.36
C LEU A 333 -15.90 7.76 -3.70
N VAL A 334 -14.73 7.30 -3.27
CA VAL A 334 -13.70 8.17 -2.70
C VAL A 334 -13.08 9.01 -3.80
N VAL A 335 -13.10 10.34 -3.61
CA VAL A 335 -12.48 11.33 -4.51
C VAL A 335 -11.23 11.90 -3.83
N PHE A 336 -10.17 12.08 -4.59
CA PHE A 336 -8.91 12.65 -4.13
C PHE A 336 -8.66 13.99 -4.79
N ASP A 337 -8.06 14.90 -4.02
CA ASP A 337 -7.64 16.19 -4.53
C ASP A 337 -6.50 16.01 -5.54
N ILE A 338 -6.66 16.63 -6.70
CA ILE A 338 -5.72 16.52 -7.82
C ILE A 338 -5.39 17.92 -8.34
N ARG A 339 -4.13 18.12 -8.71
CA ARG A 339 -3.69 19.36 -9.35
C ARG A 339 -2.63 19.10 -10.42
N THR A 340 -2.47 20.05 -11.32
CA THR A 340 -1.32 20.11 -12.22
C THR A 340 -0.31 21.13 -11.70
N ARG A 341 0.95 20.69 -11.55
CA ARG A 341 2.07 21.57 -11.16
C ARG A 341 3.18 21.48 -12.21
N GLY A 342 3.30 22.53 -13.01
CA GLY A 342 4.24 22.55 -14.14
C GLY A 342 3.85 21.50 -15.19
N LYS A 343 4.70 20.47 -15.36
CA LYS A 343 4.49 19.38 -16.32
C LYS A 343 3.99 18.08 -15.68
N ASN A 344 3.70 18.11 -14.37
CA ASN A 344 3.36 16.94 -13.59
C ASN A 344 1.94 17.04 -13.05
N VAL A 345 1.30 15.88 -12.93
CA VAL A 345 0.06 15.68 -12.19
C VAL A 345 0.42 15.25 -10.78
N GLU A 346 -0.13 15.93 -9.79
CA GLU A 346 0.06 15.63 -8.36
C GLU A 346 -1.29 15.32 -7.72
N VAL A 347 -1.31 14.33 -6.82
CA VAL A 347 -2.51 13.92 -6.06
C VAL A 347 -2.21 14.03 -4.56
N ARG A 348 -3.17 14.54 -3.79
CA ARG A 348 -3.11 14.61 -2.32
C ARG A 348 -3.83 13.40 -1.76
N LEU A 349 -3.10 12.54 -1.03
CA LEU A 349 -3.63 11.26 -0.57
C LEU A 349 -4.57 11.37 0.64
N ASN A 350 -4.38 12.39 1.49
CA ASN A 350 -5.14 12.54 2.74
C ASN A 350 -6.50 13.25 2.58
N SER A 351 -6.81 13.83 1.41
CA SER A 351 -8.04 14.61 1.23
C SER A 351 -9.33 13.80 1.43
N ALA A 352 -9.27 12.48 1.21
CA ALA A 352 -10.40 11.58 1.38
C ALA A 352 -10.91 11.48 2.84
N LEU A 353 -10.06 11.81 3.83
CA LEU A 353 -10.41 11.73 5.25
C LEU A 353 -11.00 13.04 5.78
N ASP A 354 -10.63 14.18 5.18
CA ASP A 354 -10.99 15.52 5.67
C ASP A 354 -12.48 15.87 5.49
N ASP A 355 -13.19 15.16 4.62
CA ASP A 355 -14.59 15.46 4.30
C ASP A 355 -15.60 14.80 5.25
N GLU A 356 -15.23 13.71 5.95
CA GLU A 356 -16.12 13.07 6.94
C GLU A 356 -16.30 13.95 8.20
N ASP A 357 -15.27 14.70 8.58
CA ASP A 357 -15.32 15.58 9.76
C ASP A 357 -16.23 16.79 9.55
N LYS A 358 -16.27 17.35 8.34
CA LYS A 358 -17.13 18.49 8.00
C LYS A 358 -18.62 18.10 7.99
N GLU A 359 -18.95 16.88 7.57
CA GLU A 359 -20.35 16.42 7.62
C GLU A 359 -20.82 16.23 9.08
N SER A 360 -19.94 15.76 9.97
CA SER A 360 -20.25 15.59 11.40
C SER A 360 -20.45 16.93 12.15
N GLU A 361 -19.68 17.97 11.80
CA GLU A 361 -19.86 19.31 12.37
C GLU A 361 -21.16 19.97 11.91
N SER A 362 -21.53 19.82 10.63
CA SER A 362 -22.76 20.40 10.08
C SER A 362 -24.03 19.80 10.71
N LYS A 363 -24.04 18.48 10.97
CA LYS A 363 -25.13 17.79 11.69
C LYS A 363 -25.22 18.20 13.15
N THR A 364 -24.10 18.54 13.79
CA THR A 364 -24.08 18.98 15.19
C THR A 364 -24.60 20.42 15.37
N LYS A 365 -24.39 21.29 14.37
CA LYS A 365 -24.90 22.67 14.38
C LYS A 365 -26.42 22.73 14.17
N LYS A 366 -26.95 21.91 13.26
CA LYS A 366 -28.41 21.84 12.97
C LYS A 366 -29.26 21.21 14.08
N ARG A 367 -28.62 20.59 15.09
CA ARG A 367 -29.30 20.07 16.30
C ARG A 367 -29.33 21.07 17.47
N LYS A 368 -28.66 22.22 17.33
CA LYS A 368 -28.59 23.27 18.35
C LYS A 368 -29.43 24.51 18.02
N GLU A 369 -29.98 24.59 16.82
CA GLU A 369 -31.09 25.48 16.43
C GLU A 369 -32.39 24.68 16.45
#